data_AF-A0A522EB57-F1
#
_entry.id   AF-A0A522EB57-F1
#
_cell.length_a   1.000
_cell.length_b   1.000
_cell.length_c   1.000
_cell.angle_alpha   90.00
_cell.angle_beta   90.00
_cell.angle_gamma   90.00
#
_symmetry.space_group_name_H-M   'P 1'
#
loop_
_entity.id
_entity.type
_entity.pdbx_description
1 polymer ?
#
loop_
_entity_poly.entity_id
_entity_poly.type
_entity_poly.pdbx_seq_one_letter_code
_entity_poly.pdbx_strand_id
1 'polypeptide(L)'
;DDEIITYWRERAKNSKHPMLSCRYADLIVDFEPKTKSISIDYKMAQKVIDTSIEICEKSLDDALGCKDKLYRALTLAKQVNDSDRLKILTISIIATEQKFAEDDKPGLWGYAFKWLIVENDVQLTDEQKRALLADLENRLDHLSKSTESNTWHVECAVVLLAEYYAREKNEQKLETALSKLEKSFRDNRQANSDGLLILNYLEKLSDIYSRYSKFEFAKQAAVRIRSEISNIGERGKFATHEVSTEIKINNEEIKQFLDSIFGLERGSEAIAKVIPKLVVSFVLKKDHVDRQLKDISSKYVFKYLVTNTVISEFNYPAAQFGPINEDYDRHLLQHFSQNLHFQSPFLKWSFDEFTKHYTPENLYDELTHSPVFKSEDRSYILKTLELFWKDGFLSFNHLAIPLIEDAIRGLCKMSGISTIKPNEDGGYDEKSLYELIKSGVVKKVFSTKGEDVEYYFHVLLTSRIGWNLRNNFAHGINKNSLDDEHVANRLMHILLCLSQIRKKDEQENKIT
;
A
#
# COMPACT_ATOMS: atom_id res chain seq x y z
N ASP A 1 21.53 -37.45 -18.71
CA ASP A 1 20.63 -37.43 -17.54
C ASP A 1 20.63 -38.75 -16.76
N ASP A 2 20.38 -39.89 -17.42
CA ASP A 2 20.32 -41.21 -16.74
C ASP A 2 21.63 -41.66 -16.07
N GLU A 3 22.78 -41.34 -16.67
CA GLU A 3 24.10 -41.68 -16.11
C GLU A 3 24.36 -40.93 -14.80
N ILE A 4 23.93 -39.66 -14.71
CA ILE A 4 24.09 -38.82 -13.52
C ILE A 4 23.17 -39.32 -12.39
N ILE A 5 21.92 -39.70 -12.69
CA ILE A 5 20.99 -40.25 -11.70
C ILE A 5 21.52 -41.58 -11.16
N THR A 6 22.08 -42.42 -12.03
CA THR A 6 22.70 -43.69 -11.63
C THR A 6 23.89 -43.45 -10.71
N TYR A 7 24.75 -42.50 -11.06
CA TYR A 7 25.87 -42.09 -10.22
C TYR A 7 25.41 -41.59 -8.84
N TRP A 8 24.42 -40.68 -8.77
CA TRP A 8 23.89 -40.22 -7.49
C TRP A 8 23.31 -41.35 -6.65
N ARG A 9 22.64 -42.32 -7.29
CA ARG A 9 22.07 -43.50 -6.63
C ARG A 9 23.12 -44.41 -6.02
N GLU A 10 24.24 -44.62 -6.71
CA GLU A 10 25.37 -45.34 -6.13
C GLU A 10 26.01 -44.57 -4.98
N ARG A 11 26.19 -43.26 -5.14
CA ARG A 11 26.76 -42.41 -4.08
C ARG A 11 25.86 -42.35 -2.85
N ALA A 12 24.55 -42.27 -3.01
CA ALA A 12 23.58 -42.34 -1.92
C ALA A 12 23.69 -43.68 -1.17
N LYS A 13 23.91 -44.80 -1.87
CA LYS A 13 24.06 -46.12 -1.24
C LYS A 13 25.40 -46.30 -0.54
N ASN A 14 26.50 -45.88 -1.17
CA ASN A 14 27.86 -46.22 -0.75
C ASN A 14 28.52 -45.18 0.16
N SER A 15 27.96 -43.97 0.27
CA SER A 15 28.51 -42.92 1.14
C SER A 15 28.36 -43.29 2.61
N LYS A 16 29.48 -43.29 3.35
CA LYS A 16 29.50 -43.55 4.80
C LYS A 16 29.08 -42.35 5.64
N HIS A 17 29.31 -41.12 5.14
CA HIS A 17 28.96 -39.90 5.88
C HIS A 17 27.47 -39.58 5.72
N PRO A 18 26.70 -39.44 6.81
CA PRO A 18 25.24 -39.22 6.76
C PRO A 18 24.84 -38.02 5.90
N MET A 19 25.53 -36.87 6.02
CA MET A 19 25.24 -35.68 5.18
C MET A 19 25.38 -35.93 3.67
N LEU A 20 26.42 -36.66 3.24
CA LEU A 20 26.62 -36.95 1.82
C LEU A 20 25.55 -37.93 1.34
N SER A 21 25.29 -38.97 2.12
CA SER A 21 24.24 -39.94 1.87
C SER A 21 22.86 -39.27 1.71
N CYS A 22 22.51 -38.38 2.65
CA CYS A 22 21.28 -37.59 2.62
C CYS A 22 21.19 -36.73 1.35
N ARG A 23 22.24 -35.97 1.04
CA ARG A 23 22.24 -35.04 -0.11
C ARG A 23 22.10 -35.75 -1.44
N TYR A 24 22.81 -36.87 -1.65
CA TYR A 24 22.66 -37.65 -2.88
C TYR A 24 21.29 -38.33 -2.97
N ALA A 25 20.76 -38.83 -1.85
CA ALA A 25 19.43 -39.42 -1.84
C ALA A 25 18.34 -38.38 -2.16
N ASP A 26 18.44 -37.16 -1.61
CA ASP A 26 17.45 -36.09 -1.82
C ASP A 26 17.48 -35.56 -3.26
N LEU A 27 18.67 -35.46 -3.88
CA LEU A 27 18.79 -35.16 -5.31
C LEU A 27 18.04 -36.17 -6.19
N ILE A 28 18.11 -37.46 -5.87
CA ILE A 28 17.38 -38.48 -6.64
C ILE A 28 15.87 -38.27 -6.48
N VAL A 29 15.41 -38.04 -5.25
CA VAL A 29 14.00 -37.83 -4.93
C VAL A 29 13.41 -36.65 -5.71
N ASP A 30 14.15 -35.56 -5.90
CA ASP A 30 13.66 -34.38 -6.61
C ASP A 30 13.77 -34.47 -8.14
N PHE A 31 14.84 -35.08 -8.66
CA PHE A 31 15.16 -35.03 -10.09
C PHE A 31 14.72 -36.26 -10.87
N GLU A 32 14.73 -37.46 -10.27
CA GLU A 32 14.37 -38.69 -10.98
C GLU A 32 12.90 -38.70 -11.43
N PRO A 33 11.91 -38.29 -10.61
CA PRO A 33 10.52 -38.20 -11.05
C PRO A 33 10.31 -37.23 -12.22
N LYS A 34 11.06 -36.12 -12.25
CA LYS A 34 10.93 -35.09 -13.27
C LYS A 34 11.55 -35.49 -14.60
N THR A 35 12.69 -36.17 -14.54
CA THR A 35 13.46 -36.59 -15.73
C THR A 35 12.89 -37.85 -16.37
N LYS A 36 12.39 -38.79 -15.58
CA LYS A 36 11.88 -40.08 -16.07
C LYS A 36 10.34 -40.18 -16.08
N SER A 37 9.63 -39.16 -15.59
CA SER A 37 8.17 -39.16 -15.45
C SER A 37 7.65 -40.36 -14.65
N ILE A 38 8.39 -40.78 -13.62
CA ILE A 38 8.02 -41.88 -12.72
C ILE A 38 7.67 -41.37 -11.31
N SER A 39 7.04 -42.22 -10.50
CA SER A 39 6.83 -41.93 -9.08
C SER A 39 8.14 -41.92 -8.30
N ILE A 40 8.16 -41.22 -7.17
CA ILE A 40 9.31 -41.19 -6.24
C ILE A 40 9.70 -42.60 -5.81
N ASP A 41 11.00 -42.87 -5.81
CA ASP A 41 11.55 -44.08 -5.20
C ASP A 41 11.44 -43.98 -3.67
N TYR A 42 10.48 -44.72 -3.12
CA TYR A 42 10.21 -44.73 -1.68
C TYR A 42 11.44 -45.12 -0.85
N LYS A 43 12.36 -45.95 -1.37
CA LYS A 43 13.58 -46.33 -0.64
C LYS A 43 14.57 -45.17 -0.53
N MET A 44 14.64 -44.31 -1.55
CA MET A 44 15.46 -43.11 -1.50
C MET A 44 14.84 -42.08 -0.56
N ALA A 45 13.52 -41.92 -0.57
CA ALA A 45 12.81 -41.08 0.39
C ALA A 45 13.03 -41.56 1.83
N GLN A 46 12.87 -42.86 2.10
CA GLN A 46 13.19 -43.47 3.39
C GLN A 46 14.64 -43.20 3.81
N LYS A 47 15.59 -43.28 2.88
CA LYS A 47 16.99 -42.99 3.15
C LYS A 47 17.23 -41.53 3.51
N VAL A 48 16.56 -40.57 2.86
CA VAL A 48 16.60 -39.15 3.25
C VAL A 48 16.06 -38.99 4.67
N ILE A 49 14.93 -39.60 4.99
CA ILE A 49 14.33 -39.51 6.34
C ILE A 49 15.29 -40.06 7.40
N ASP A 50 15.78 -41.28 7.20
CA ASP A 50 16.67 -41.96 8.16
C ASP A 50 17.97 -41.20 8.37
N THR A 51 18.57 -40.70 7.28
CA THR A 51 19.83 -39.94 7.37
C THR A 51 19.65 -38.54 7.92
N SER A 52 18.52 -37.87 7.67
CA SER A 52 18.17 -36.60 8.31
C SER A 52 18.04 -36.75 9.83
N ILE A 53 17.37 -37.80 10.30
CA ILE A 53 17.27 -38.13 11.73
C ILE A 53 18.67 -38.36 12.31
N GLU A 54 19.48 -39.20 11.65
CA GLU A 54 20.84 -39.51 12.10
C GLU A 54 21.74 -38.25 12.19
N ILE A 55 21.65 -37.34 11.22
CA ILE A 55 22.39 -36.06 11.21
C ILE A 55 22.04 -35.21 12.43
N CYS A 56 20.74 -35.10 12.73
CA CYS A 56 20.25 -34.26 13.83
C CYS A 56 20.60 -34.86 15.19
N GLU A 57 20.41 -36.17 15.37
CA GLU A 57 20.75 -36.89 16.61
C GLU A 57 22.24 -36.81 16.94
N LYS A 58 23.10 -36.95 15.93
CA LYS A 58 24.56 -36.85 16.07
C LYS A 58 25.09 -35.41 16.05
N SER A 59 24.22 -34.41 15.86
CA SER A 59 24.60 -33.00 15.69
C SER A 59 25.70 -32.78 14.66
N LEU A 60 25.52 -33.39 13.49
CA LEU A 60 26.43 -33.22 12.36
C LEU A 60 26.13 -31.95 11.54
N ASP A 61 25.15 -31.17 11.95
CA ASP A 61 24.75 -29.91 11.32
C ASP A 61 24.32 -28.89 12.39
N ASP A 62 24.21 -27.61 12.01
CA ASP A 62 23.72 -26.56 12.90
C ASP A 62 22.21 -26.65 13.14
N ALA A 63 21.69 -25.82 14.05
CA ALA A 63 20.27 -25.87 14.43
C ALA A 63 19.31 -25.58 13.27
N LEU A 64 19.66 -24.64 12.38
CA LEU A 64 18.84 -24.31 11.22
C LEU A 64 18.95 -25.39 10.14
N GLY A 65 20.16 -25.91 9.91
CA GLY A 65 20.41 -27.02 9.00
C GLY A 65 19.68 -28.30 9.42
N CYS A 66 19.63 -28.59 10.73
CA CYS A 66 18.83 -29.68 11.30
C CYS A 66 17.33 -29.45 11.09
N LYS A 67 16.84 -28.25 11.39
CA LYS A 67 15.44 -27.86 11.19
C LYS A 67 15.01 -28.06 9.73
N ASP A 68 15.76 -27.55 8.76
CA ASP A 68 15.42 -27.68 7.34
C ASP A 68 15.39 -29.14 6.88
N LYS A 69 16.35 -29.95 7.34
CA LYS A 69 16.41 -31.39 7.03
C LYS A 69 15.25 -32.17 7.61
N LEU A 70 14.85 -31.86 8.85
CA LEU A 70 13.71 -32.49 9.50
C LEU A 70 12.39 -32.08 8.85
N TYR A 71 12.24 -30.82 8.43
CA TYR A 71 11.06 -30.37 7.66
C TYR A 71 10.95 -31.11 6.32
N ARG A 72 12.08 -31.22 5.61
CA ARG A 72 12.16 -31.99 4.36
C ARG A 72 11.80 -33.46 4.58
N ALA A 73 12.37 -34.09 5.62
CA ALA A 73 12.05 -35.47 5.99
C ALA A 73 10.56 -35.64 6.34
N LEU A 74 9.94 -34.68 7.02
CA LEU A 74 8.52 -34.71 7.37
C LEU A 74 7.63 -34.68 6.13
N THR A 75 7.97 -33.80 5.19
CA THR A 75 7.27 -33.69 3.90
C THR A 75 7.36 -35.01 3.13
N LEU A 76 8.55 -35.61 3.05
CA LEU A 76 8.76 -36.88 2.37
C LEU A 76 8.03 -38.05 3.06
N ALA A 77 8.09 -38.14 4.39
CA ALA A 77 7.41 -39.20 5.15
C ALA A 77 5.91 -39.22 4.88
N LYS A 78 5.28 -38.04 4.81
CA LYS A 78 3.88 -37.88 4.41
C LYS A 78 3.66 -38.26 2.95
N GLN A 79 4.52 -37.81 2.05
CA GLN A 79 4.38 -38.07 0.62
C GLN A 79 4.44 -39.57 0.28
N VAL A 80 5.26 -40.35 0.98
CA VAL A 80 5.36 -41.80 0.81
C VAL A 80 4.44 -42.61 1.74
N ASN A 81 3.64 -41.95 2.58
CA ASN A 81 2.77 -42.55 3.58
C ASN A 81 3.48 -43.57 4.52
N ASP A 82 4.72 -43.28 4.94
CA ASP A 82 5.50 -44.15 5.85
C ASP A 82 5.22 -43.80 7.31
N SER A 83 4.22 -44.46 7.90
CA SER A 83 3.77 -44.20 9.27
C SER A 83 4.80 -44.58 10.34
N ASP A 84 5.65 -45.56 10.07
CA ASP A 84 6.61 -46.05 11.06
C ASP A 84 7.77 -45.06 11.21
N ARG A 85 8.33 -44.59 10.10
CA ARG A 85 9.35 -43.53 10.12
C ARG A 85 8.78 -42.20 10.60
N LEU A 86 7.52 -41.90 10.29
CA LEU A 86 6.88 -40.68 10.78
C LEU A 86 6.87 -40.61 12.31
N LYS A 87 6.66 -41.74 13.01
CA LYS A 87 6.73 -41.80 14.49
C LYS A 87 8.14 -41.51 15.01
N ILE A 88 9.16 -42.10 14.40
CA ILE A 88 10.57 -41.89 14.80
C ILE A 88 10.97 -40.43 14.53
N LEU A 89 10.61 -39.92 13.35
CA LEU A 89 10.87 -38.54 12.95
C LEU A 89 10.21 -37.54 13.89
N THR A 90 8.98 -37.81 14.34
CA THR A 90 8.26 -36.98 15.31
C THR A 90 9.05 -36.84 16.61
N ILE A 91 9.59 -37.94 17.15
CA ILE A 91 10.42 -37.91 18.36
C ILE A 91 11.70 -37.11 18.11
N SER A 92 12.35 -37.33 16.95
CA SER A 92 13.57 -36.62 16.58
C SER A 92 13.35 -35.11 16.43
N ILE A 93 12.22 -34.67 15.85
CA ILE A 93 11.82 -33.26 15.73
C ILE A 93 11.72 -32.61 17.11
N ILE A 94 10.99 -33.24 18.04
CA ILE A 94 10.79 -32.71 19.39
C ILE A 94 12.12 -32.64 20.15
N ALA A 95 12.92 -33.72 20.10
CA ALA A 95 14.21 -33.78 20.79
C ALA A 95 15.22 -32.76 20.23
N THR A 96 15.23 -32.58 18.91
CA THR A 96 16.11 -31.61 18.25
C THR A 96 15.72 -30.17 18.62
N GLU A 97 14.43 -29.86 18.68
CA GLU A 97 13.96 -28.54 19.13
C GLU A 97 14.38 -28.28 20.57
N GLN A 98 14.10 -29.21 21.49
CA GLN A 98 14.48 -29.09 22.90
C GLN A 98 15.99 -28.89 23.10
N LYS A 99 16.81 -29.47 22.22
CA LYS A 99 18.26 -29.36 22.26
C LYS A 99 18.77 -27.96 21.87
N PHE A 100 18.12 -27.30 20.92
CA PHE A 100 18.59 -26.03 20.34
C PHE A 100 17.72 -24.81 20.70
N ALA A 101 16.60 -25.01 21.40
CA ALA A 101 15.66 -23.94 21.73
C ALA A 101 16.28 -22.88 22.65
N GLU A 102 16.32 -21.64 22.17
CA GLU A 102 16.72 -20.46 22.93
C GLU A 102 15.60 -19.40 22.84
N ASP A 103 15.13 -18.88 23.99
CA ASP A 103 13.98 -17.98 24.07
C ASP A 103 14.11 -16.74 23.17
N ASP A 104 15.32 -16.21 23.05
CA ASP A 104 15.64 -15.01 22.28
C ASP A 104 15.87 -15.25 20.79
N LYS A 105 15.76 -16.49 20.32
CA LYS A 105 15.94 -16.87 18.90
C LYS A 105 14.70 -17.53 18.32
N PRO A 106 13.61 -16.78 18.08
CA PRO A 106 12.46 -17.30 17.34
C PRO A 106 12.91 -17.86 16.00
N GLY A 107 12.52 -19.10 15.73
CA GLY A 107 13.01 -19.88 14.60
C GLY A 107 13.76 -21.14 15.02
N LEU A 108 14.34 -21.18 16.22
CA LEU A 108 14.92 -22.39 16.82
C LEU A 108 13.94 -23.16 17.72
N TRP A 109 12.75 -22.60 17.95
CA TRP A 109 11.68 -23.20 18.76
C TRP A 109 10.30 -22.97 18.13
N GLY A 110 9.30 -23.73 18.60
CA GLY A 110 7.90 -23.64 18.18
C GLY A 110 7.61 -24.27 16.81
N TYR A 111 8.63 -24.73 16.07
CA TYR A 111 8.43 -25.40 14.80
C TYR A 111 7.89 -26.82 15.00
N ALA A 112 8.25 -27.52 16.08
CA ALA A 112 7.70 -28.82 16.43
C ALA A 112 6.19 -28.71 16.67
N PHE A 113 5.75 -27.74 17.48
CA PHE A 113 4.33 -27.46 17.69
C PHE A 113 3.62 -27.07 16.39
N LYS A 114 4.21 -26.14 15.63
CA LYS A 114 3.66 -25.68 14.35
C LYS A 114 3.47 -26.85 13.38
N TRP A 115 4.52 -27.63 13.15
CA TRP A 115 4.47 -28.71 12.18
C TRP A 115 3.60 -29.86 12.64
N LEU A 116 3.71 -30.31 13.89
CA LEU A 116 3.09 -31.56 14.33
C LEU A 116 1.65 -31.40 14.85
N ILE A 117 1.23 -30.19 15.22
CA ILE A 117 -0.11 -29.92 15.78
C ILE A 117 -0.90 -28.96 14.87
N VAL A 118 -0.28 -27.87 14.42
CA VAL A 118 -1.00 -26.81 13.68
C VAL A 118 -1.11 -27.12 12.18
N GLU A 119 -0.04 -27.55 11.53
CA GLU A 119 -0.03 -27.75 10.07
C GLU A 119 -0.37 -29.18 9.65
N ASN A 120 -0.05 -30.16 10.48
CA ASN A 120 -0.21 -31.57 10.12
C ASN A 120 -0.98 -32.33 11.20
N ASP A 121 -1.88 -33.22 10.75
CA ASP A 121 -2.58 -34.17 11.62
C ASP A 121 -1.71 -35.41 11.82
N VAL A 122 -0.58 -35.26 12.51
CA VAL A 122 0.25 -36.39 12.91
C VAL A 122 -0.36 -36.99 14.18
N GLN A 123 -0.48 -38.33 14.22
CA GLN A 123 -0.93 -39.03 15.41
C GLN A 123 0.10 -38.91 16.54
N LEU A 124 -0.01 -37.84 17.33
CA LEU A 124 0.72 -37.63 18.57
C LEU A 124 -0.04 -38.25 19.75
N THR A 125 0.69 -38.70 20.77
CA THR A 125 0.07 -39.06 22.04
C THR A 125 -0.44 -37.82 22.77
N ASP A 126 -1.46 -37.98 23.62
CA ASP A 126 -1.99 -36.86 24.42
C ASP A 126 -0.94 -36.27 25.37
N GLU A 127 0.06 -37.06 25.76
CA GLU A 127 1.19 -36.61 26.55
C GLU A 127 2.14 -35.72 25.74
N GLN A 128 2.47 -36.12 24.51
CA GLN A 128 3.29 -35.30 23.59
C GLN A 128 2.62 -33.98 23.25
N LYS A 129 1.31 -34.00 22.96
CA LYS A 129 0.53 -32.78 22.68
C LYS A 129 0.55 -31.83 23.88
N ARG A 130 0.31 -32.35 25.09
CA ARG A 130 0.35 -31.55 26.33
C ARG A 130 1.73 -31.00 26.62
N ALA A 131 2.79 -31.78 26.39
CA ALA A 131 4.17 -31.34 26.62
C ALA A 131 4.56 -30.18 25.68
N LEU A 132 4.26 -30.28 24.38
CA LEU A 132 4.52 -29.22 23.40
C LEU A 132 3.72 -27.95 23.69
N LEU A 133 2.45 -28.10 24.07
CA LEU A 133 1.62 -26.97 24.47
C LEU A 133 2.17 -26.28 25.73
N ALA A 134 2.50 -27.07 26.76
CA ALA A 134 3.05 -26.56 28.01
C ALA A 134 4.40 -25.85 27.80
N ASP A 135 5.27 -26.36 26.91
CA ASP A 135 6.52 -25.69 26.57
C ASP A 135 6.27 -24.30 25.98
N LEU A 136 5.38 -24.17 24.99
CA LEU A 136 5.03 -22.88 24.41
C LEU A 136 4.33 -21.94 25.41
N GLU A 137 3.44 -22.45 26.26
CA GLU A 137 2.78 -21.64 27.30
C GLU A 137 3.79 -21.10 28.31
N ASN A 138 4.71 -21.95 28.79
CA ASN A 138 5.77 -21.56 29.72
C ASN A 138 6.72 -20.55 29.07
N ARG A 139 7.05 -20.75 27.79
CA ARG A 139 7.90 -19.83 27.03
C ARG A 139 7.24 -18.47 26.85
N LEU A 140 5.96 -18.43 26.53
CA LEU A 140 5.19 -17.18 26.50
C LEU A 140 5.21 -16.49 27.86
N ASP A 141 5.11 -17.23 28.96
CA ASP A 141 5.19 -16.67 30.32
C ASP A 141 6.57 -16.10 30.65
N HIS A 142 7.66 -16.76 30.23
CA HIS A 142 9.01 -16.24 30.41
C HIS A 142 9.23 -14.97 29.58
N LEU A 143 8.85 -15.01 28.30
CA LEU A 143 8.98 -13.90 27.38
C LEU A 143 8.13 -12.70 27.80
N SER A 144 6.93 -12.90 28.34
CA SER A 144 6.04 -11.79 28.74
C SER A 144 6.37 -11.14 30.09
N LYS A 145 7.25 -11.75 30.92
CA LYS A 145 7.64 -11.20 32.23
C LYS A 145 8.80 -10.22 32.18
N SER A 146 9.64 -10.27 31.14
CA SER A 146 10.80 -9.38 31.03
C SER A 146 10.35 -7.97 30.60
N THR A 147 10.73 -6.96 31.38
CA THR A 147 10.48 -5.53 31.07
C THR A 147 11.24 -5.04 29.84
N GLU A 148 12.24 -5.78 29.38
CA GLU A 148 13.01 -5.53 28.15
C GLU A 148 12.72 -6.57 27.06
N SER A 149 11.65 -7.35 27.21
CA SER A 149 11.33 -8.41 26.25
C SER A 149 11.10 -7.84 24.85
N ASN A 150 11.77 -8.44 23.88
CA ASN A 150 11.51 -8.16 22.48
C ASN A 150 10.10 -8.65 22.13
N THR A 151 9.21 -7.70 21.86
CA THR A 151 7.79 -8.00 21.60
C THR A 151 7.59 -8.93 20.40
N TRP A 152 8.55 -8.97 19.47
CA TRP A 152 8.53 -9.92 18.36
C TRP A 152 8.61 -11.38 18.84
N HIS A 153 9.33 -11.66 19.93
CA HIS A 153 9.44 -13.02 20.48
C HIS A 153 8.12 -13.46 21.10
N VAL A 154 7.47 -12.56 21.83
CA VAL A 154 6.13 -12.77 22.40
C VAL A 154 5.12 -13.06 21.29
N GLU A 155 5.16 -12.28 20.21
CA GLU A 155 4.30 -12.48 19.05
C GLU A 155 4.47 -13.86 18.40
N CYS A 156 5.71 -14.32 18.22
CA CYS A 156 5.99 -15.63 17.63
C CYS A 156 5.33 -16.77 18.43
N ALA A 157 5.34 -16.69 19.77
CA ALA A 157 4.64 -17.66 20.61
C ALA A 157 3.12 -17.50 20.54
N VAL A 158 2.61 -16.26 20.60
CA VAL A 158 1.18 -15.98 20.60
C VAL A 158 0.50 -16.37 19.29
N VAL A 159 1.12 -16.16 18.13
CA VAL A 159 0.54 -16.56 16.84
C VAL A 159 0.25 -18.07 16.80
N LEU A 160 1.19 -18.90 17.28
CA LEU A 160 1.02 -20.35 17.35
C LEU A 160 -0.07 -20.77 18.34
N LEU A 161 -0.04 -20.21 19.55
CA LEU A 161 -1.03 -20.52 20.60
C LEU A 161 -2.43 -20.04 20.22
N ALA A 162 -2.54 -18.86 19.61
CA ALA A 162 -3.81 -18.28 19.20
C ALA A 162 -4.46 -19.11 18.08
N GLU A 163 -3.68 -19.57 17.10
CA GLU A 163 -4.18 -20.46 16.06
C GLU A 163 -4.71 -21.78 16.66
N TYR A 164 -3.97 -22.38 17.60
CA TYR A 164 -4.40 -23.58 18.29
C TYR A 164 -5.69 -23.37 19.11
N TYR A 165 -5.75 -22.37 20.00
CA TYR A 165 -6.92 -22.12 20.84
C TYR A 165 -8.16 -21.71 20.04
N ALA A 166 -7.98 -21.02 18.91
CA ALA A 166 -9.08 -20.68 18.02
C ALA A 166 -9.70 -21.89 17.30
N ARG A 167 -8.91 -22.96 17.09
CA ARG A 167 -9.38 -24.24 16.52
C ARG A 167 -10.10 -25.08 17.58
N GLU A 168 -9.55 -25.15 18.78
CA GLU A 168 -10.14 -25.82 19.95
C GLU A 168 -11.35 -25.07 20.54
N LYS A 169 -11.67 -23.87 20.02
CA LYS A 169 -12.73 -22.97 20.53
C LYS A 169 -12.55 -22.62 22.01
N ASN A 170 -11.32 -22.59 22.51
CA ASN A 170 -11.00 -22.19 23.87
C ASN A 170 -10.83 -20.67 23.94
N GLU A 171 -11.94 -19.96 24.09
CA GLU A 171 -12.00 -18.50 24.10
C GLU A 171 -11.15 -17.88 25.22
N GLN A 172 -11.21 -18.44 26.43
CA GLN A 172 -10.50 -17.92 27.59
C GLN A 172 -8.97 -17.96 27.41
N LYS A 173 -8.43 -19.08 26.91
CA LYS A 173 -6.99 -19.18 26.66
C LYS A 173 -6.55 -18.33 25.47
N LEU A 174 -7.38 -18.23 24.43
CA LEU A 174 -7.12 -17.35 23.29
C LEU A 174 -7.05 -15.88 23.73
N GLU A 175 -8.03 -15.40 24.49
CA GLU A 175 -8.05 -14.05 25.04
C GLU A 175 -6.83 -13.78 25.92
N THR A 176 -6.46 -14.74 26.77
CA THR A 176 -5.28 -14.63 27.63
C THR A 176 -3.99 -14.49 26.81
N ALA A 177 -3.80 -15.30 25.78
CA ALA A 177 -2.62 -15.24 24.92
C ALA A 177 -2.52 -13.90 24.15
N LEU A 178 -3.62 -13.46 23.55
CA LEU A 178 -3.68 -12.19 22.81
C LEU A 178 -3.48 -10.99 23.75
N SER A 179 -4.05 -11.03 24.96
CA SER A 179 -3.88 -9.97 25.95
C SER A 179 -2.44 -9.85 26.45
N LYS A 180 -1.70 -10.98 26.56
CA LYS A 180 -0.25 -10.95 26.86
C LYS A 180 0.55 -10.25 25.76
N LEU A 181 0.21 -10.47 24.49
CA LEU A 181 0.83 -9.78 23.37
C LEU A 181 0.53 -8.27 23.41
N GLU A 182 -0.75 -7.91 23.56
CA GLU A 182 -1.15 -6.50 23.67
C GLU A 182 -0.43 -5.79 24.82
N LYS A 183 -0.38 -6.43 26.00
CA LYS A 183 0.37 -5.90 27.15
C LYS A 183 1.86 -5.74 26.84
N SER A 184 2.48 -6.71 26.19
CA SER A 184 3.90 -6.62 25.81
C SER A 184 4.18 -5.45 24.87
N PHE A 185 3.30 -5.14 23.91
CA PHE A 185 3.45 -3.94 23.08
C PHE A 185 3.28 -2.65 23.87
N ARG A 186 2.29 -2.60 24.77
CA ARG A 186 1.99 -1.41 25.57
C ARG A 186 3.07 -1.09 26.60
N ASP A 187 3.68 -2.11 27.20
CA ASP A 187 4.72 -1.94 28.21
C ASP A 187 6.11 -1.70 27.58
N ASN A 188 6.29 -1.98 26.29
CA ASN A 188 7.58 -1.84 25.61
C ASN A 188 7.93 -0.37 25.32
N ARG A 189 9.03 0.12 25.92
CA ARG A 189 9.49 1.51 25.76
C ARG A 189 9.88 1.87 24.33
N GLN A 190 10.48 0.94 23.58
CA GLN A 190 10.92 1.19 22.19
C GLN A 190 9.72 1.28 21.26
N ALA A 191 8.75 0.37 21.41
CA ALA A 191 7.50 0.38 20.64
C ALA A 191 6.70 1.68 20.85
N ASN A 192 6.87 2.33 22.00
CA ASN A 192 6.22 3.58 22.37
C ASN A 192 7.14 4.81 22.25
N SER A 193 8.26 4.71 21.53
CA SER A 193 9.25 5.80 21.45
C SER A 193 8.97 6.83 20.35
N ASP A 194 8.24 6.47 19.30
CA ASP A 194 7.90 7.34 18.16
C ASP A 194 6.50 7.01 17.62
N GLY A 195 5.80 8.00 17.05
CA GLY A 195 4.47 7.84 16.48
C GLY A 195 4.36 6.75 15.42
N LEU A 196 5.39 6.57 14.57
CA LEU A 196 5.43 5.50 13.56
C LEU A 196 5.42 4.12 14.21
N LEU A 197 6.25 3.93 15.25
CA LEU A 197 6.34 2.65 15.95
C LEU A 197 5.03 2.35 16.68
N ILE A 198 4.42 3.39 17.27
CA ILE A 198 3.13 3.27 17.94
C ILE A 198 2.04 2.81 16.99
N LEU A 199 1.92 3.49 15.84
CA LEU A 199 0.94 3.15 14.81
C LEU A 199 1.18 1.75 14.26
N ASN A 200 2.42 1.42 13.93
CA ASN A 200 2.77 0.11 13.37
C ASN A 200 2.33 -1.03 14.30
N TYR A 201 2.56 -0.92 15.62
CA TYR A 201 2.11 -1.98 16.53
C TYR A 201 0.59 -1.97 16.73
N LEU A 202 -0.06 -0.80 16.76
CA LEU A 202 -1.52 -0.72 16.89
C LEU A 202 -2.22 -1.33 15.67
N GLU A 203 -1.73 -1.03 14.46
CA GLU A 203 -2.21 -1.65 13.22
C GLU A 203 -2.02 -3.17 13.27
N LYS A 204 -0.83 -3.63 13.68
CA LYS A 204 -0.54 -5.04 13.83
C LYS A 204 -1.46 -5.74 14.84
N LEU A 205 -1.73 -5.12 15.99
CA LEU A 205 -2.69 -5.64 16.96
C LEU A 205 -4.10 -5.68 16.37
N SER A 206 -4.52 -4.62 15.65
CA SER A 206 -5.82 -4.58 14.99
C SER A 206 -5.98 -5.73 14.00
N ASP A 207 -4.95 -6.01 13.20
CA ASP A 207 -4.91 -7.10 12.24
C ASP A 207 -5.00 -8.47 12.93
N ILE A 208 -4.18 -8.69 13.96
CA ILE A 208 -4.18 -9.94 14.72
C ILE A 208 -5.56 -10.19 15.34
N TYR A 209 -6.14 -9.23 16.06
CA TYR A 209 -7.47 -9.38 16.65
C TYR A 209 -8.56 -9.56 15.58
N SER A 210 -8.44 -8.90 14.43
CA SER A 210 -9.42 -9.01 13.34
C SER A 210 -9.46 -10.42 12.72
N ARG A 211 -8.34 -11.16 12.68
CA ARG A 211 -8.29 -12.58 12.26
C ARG A 211 -9.15 -13.49 13.16
N TYR A 212 -9.38 -13.09 14.41
CA TYR A 212 -10.17 -13.83 15.38
C TYR A 212 -11.55 -13.19 15.64
N SER A 213 -12.04 -12.31 14.76
CA SER A 213 -13.31 -11.57 14.89
C SER A 213 -14.58 -12.42 15.04
N LYS A 214 -14.49 -13.74 14.83
CA LYS A 214 -15.54 -14.70 15.18
C LYS A 214 -15.80 -14.80 16.69
N PHE A 215 -14.83 -14.41 17.51
CA PHE A 215 -14.98 -14.31 18.97
C PHE A 215 -15.28 -12.86 19.34
N GLU A 216 -16.26 -12.67 20.22
CA GLU A 216 -16.78 -11.34 20.55
C GLU A 216 -15.72 -10.46 21.23
N PHE A 217 -14.92 -11.01 22.15
CA PHE A 217 -13.83 -10.27 22.79
C PHE A 217 -12.82 -9.73 21.77
N ALA A 218 -12.49 -10.51 20.74
CA ALA A 218 -11.51 -10.14 19.71
C ALA A 218 -12.07 -9.06 18.79
N LYS A 219 -13.36 -9.16 18.43
CA LYS A 219 -14.06 -8.12 17.68
C LYS A 219 -14.08 -6.80 18.44
N GLN A 220 -14.39 -6.82 19.73
CA GLN A 220 -14.39 -5.64 20.59
C GLN A 220 -12.99 -5.05 20.74
N ALA A 221 -11.96 -5.88 20.93
CA ALA A 221 -10.57 -5.43 20.99
C ALA A 221 -10.13 -4.76 19.68
N ALA A 222 -10.43 -5.35 18.52
CA ALA A 222 -10.13 -4.75 17.22
C ALA A 222 -10.80 -3.39 17.02
N VAL A 223 -12.07 -3.25 17.44
CA VAL A 223 -12.80 -1.96 17.41
C VAL A 223 -12.16 -0.95 18.36
N ARG A 224 -11.82 -1.35 19.59
CA ARG A 224 -11.13 -0.50 20.58
C ARG A 224 -9.80 0.02 20.04
N ILE A 225 -8.99 -0.85 19.45
CA ILE A 225 -7.69 -0.50 18.87
C ILE A 225 -7.86 0.45 17.67
N ARG A 226 -8.83 0.20 16.78
CA ARG A 226 -9.14 1.15 15.68
C ARG A 226 -9.56 2.52 16.21
N SER A 227 -10.36 2.55 17.29
CA SER A 227 -10.72 3.79 17.96
C SER A 227 -9.49 4.49 18.58
N GLU A 228 -8.52 3.75 19.10
CA GLU A 228 -7.26 4.30 19.60
C GLU A 228 -6.42 4.90 18.45
N ILE A 229 -6.29 4.20 17.32
CA ILE A 229 -5.61 4.72 16.11
C ILE A 229 -6.25 6.02 15.64
N SER A 230 -7.59 6.07 15.58
CA SER A 230 -8.32 7.27 15.15
C SER A 230 -8.18 8.45 16.11
N ASN A 231 -7.84 8.22 17.38
CA ASN A 231 -7.71 9.23 18.42
C ASN A 231 -6.27 9.33 18.96
N ILE A 232 -5.28 8.91 18.16
CA ILE A 232 -3.89 8.86 18.58
C ILE A 232 -3.31 10.26 18.86
N GLY A 233 -3.81 11.27 18.13
CA GLY A 233 -3.47 12.68 18.32
C GLY A 233 -1.97 12.92 18.31
N GLU A 234 -1.47 13.62 19.33
CA GLU A 234 -0.05 13.95 19.51
C GLU A 234 0.84 12.71 19.70
N ARG A 235 0.32 11.61 20.25
CA ARG A 235 1.10 10.36 20.42
C ARG A 235 1.48 9.74 19.08
N GLY A 236 0.73 10.05 18.01
CA GLY A 236 1.00 9.57 16.67
C GLY A 236 1.99 10.45 15.91
N LYS A 237 2.42 11.60 16.46
CA LYS A 237 3.35 12.48 15.75
C LYS A 237 4.65 11.77 15.45
N PHE A 238 5.01 11.82 14.18
CA PHE A 238 6.25 11.29 13.64
C PHE A 238 7.38 12.28 13.94
N ALA A 239 8.53 11.79 14.41
CA ALA A 239 9.75 12.58 14.55
C ALA A 239 10.34 12.91 13.16
N THR A 240 9.68 13.81 12.43
CA THR A 240 10.12 14.28 11.12
C THR A 240 11.19 15.37 11.26
N HIS A 241 12.12 15.39 10.32
CA HIS A 241 13.15 16.43 10.20
C HIS A 241 13.01 17.08 8.82
N GLU A 242 13.01 18.41 8.80
CA GLU A 242 13.00 19.14 7.54
C GLU A 242 14.37 19.07 6.88
N VAL A 243 14.38 18.72 5.59
CA VAL A 243 15.55 18.80 4.74
C VAL A 243 15.23 19.78 3.63
N SER A 244 15.95 20.90 3.59
CA SER A 244 15.75 21.95 2.61
C SER A 244 17.02 22.15 1.76
N THR A 245 16.81 22.60 0.53
CA THR A 245 17.89 22.97 -0.39
C THR A 245 17.45 24.21 -1.15
N GLU A 246 18.36 25.17 -1.32
CA GLU A 246 18.09 26.39 -2.07
C GLU A 246 18.34 26.14 -3.55
N ILE A 247 17.34 26.40 -4.38
CA ILE A 247 17.46 26.35 -5.85
C ILE A 247 17.37 27.78 -6.37
N LYS A 248 18.43 28.23 -7.05
CA LYS A 248 18.44 29.55 -7.71
C LYS A 248 17.84 29.43 -9.10
N ILE A 249 16.78 30.20 -9.37
CA ILE A 249 16.13 30.31 -10.67
C ILE A 249 16.50 31.67 -11.27
N ASN A 250 16.93 31.72 -12.53
CA ASN A 250 17.29 32.97 -13.18
C ASN A 250 16.03 33.78 -13.54
N ASN A 251 16.00 35.07 -13.21
CA ASN A 251 14.91 35.98 -13.57
C ASN A 251 14.66 36.04 -15.09
N GLU A 252 15.70 35.86 -15.91
CA GLU A 252 15.54 35.82 -17.36
C GLU A 252 14.75 34.60 -17.82
N GLU A 253 14.93 33.44 -17.17
CA GLU A 253 14.17 32.21 -17.47
C GLU A 253 12.70 32.37 -17.08
N ILE A 254 12.44 33.00 -15.92
CA ILE A 254 11.08 33.34 -15.49
C ILE A 254 10.41 34.27 -16.52
N LYS A 255 11.14 35.29 -16.98
CA LYS A 255 10.62 36.21 -18.00
C LYS A 255 10.31 35.47 -19.31
N GLN A 256 11.24 34.67 -19.83
CA GLN A 256 11.04 33.89 -21.05
C GLN A 256 9.84 32.93 -20.92
N PHE A 257 9.68 32.30 -19.76
CA PHE A 257 8.54 31.46 -19.47
C PHE A 257 7.22 32.24 -19.53
N LEU A 258 7.12 33.38 -18.83
CA LEU A 258 5.92 34.22 -18.85
C LEU A 258 5.62 34.76 -20.26
N ASP A 259 6.65 35.20 -20.99
CA ASP A 259 6.50 35.73 -22.34
C ASP A 259 6.00 34.64 -23.31
N SER A 260 6.28 33.36 -23.06
CA SER A 260 5.71 32.23 -23.83
C SER A 260 4.19 32.08 -23.66
N ILE A 261 3.64 32.54 -22.53
CA ILE A 261 2.21 32.47 -22.21
C ILE A 261 1.50 33.78 -22.63
N PHE A 262 2.05 34.93 -22.24
CA PHE A 262 1.41 36.24 -22.39
C PHE A 262 1.85 37.04 -23.63
N GLY A 263 2.86 36.56 -24.36
CA GLY A 263 3.51 37.31 -25.43
C GLY A 263 4.52 38.35 -24.90
N LEU A 264 5.25 38.98 -25.84
CA LEU A 264 6.26 40.00 -25.51
C LEU A 264 5.63 41.32 -25.02
N GLU A 265 4.47 41.67 -25.57
CA GLU A 265 3.69 42.85 -25.18
C GLU A 265 2.56 42.42 -24.23
N ARG A 266 2.87 42.37 -22.94
CA ARG A 266 1.92 41.88 -21.93
C ARG A 266 0.65 42.71 -21.87
N GLY A 267 -0.49 42.04 -21.78
CA GLY A 267 -1.83 42.65 -21.75
C GLY A 267 -2.40 43.03 -23.13
N SER A 268 -1.62 42.91 -24.21
CA SER A 268 -2.12 43.14 -25.58
C SER A 268 -2.85 41.93 -26.16
N GLU A 269 -2.55 40.72 -25.68
CA GLU A 269 -3.18 39.49 -26.17
C GLU A 269 -4.61 39.33 -25.61
N ALA A 270 -5.53 38.91 -26.48
CA ALA A 270 -6.88 38.54 -26.06
C ALA A 270 -6.84 37.33 -25.11
N ILE A 271 -7.65 37.38 -24.05
CA ILE A 271 -7.75 36.32 -23.02
C ILE A 271 -7.97 34.91 -23.62
N ALA A 272 -8.76 34.81 -24.70
CA ALA A 272 -9.03 33.58 -25.43
C ALA A 272 -7.78 32.91 -26.04
N LYS A 273 -6.70 33.67 -26.27
CA LYS A 273 -5.40 33.11 -26.72
C LYS A 273 -4.49 32.74 -25.56
N VAL A 274 -4.62 33.41 -24.42
CA VAL A 274 -3.78 33.19 -23.23
C VAL A 274 -4.21 31.94 -22.47
N ILE A 275 -5.52 31.72 -22.29
CA ILE A 275 -6.02 30.56 -21.53
C ILE A 275 -5.53 29.22 -22.11
N PRO A 276 -5.62 28.93 -23.42
CA PRO A 276 -5.12 27.66 -23.96
C PRO A 276 -3.62 27.44 -23.67
N LYS A 277 -2.81 28.50 -23.77
CA LYS A 277 -1.36 28.44 -23.47
C LYS A 277 -1.14 28.09 -21.99
N LEU A 278 -1.85 28.78 -21.08
CA LEU A 278 -1.77 28.53 -19.65
C LEU A 278 -2.26 27.12 -19.26
N VAL A 279 -3.32 26.63 -19.89
CA VAL A 279 -3.80 25.26 -19.71
C VAL A 279 -2.71 24.26 -20.09
N VAL A 280 -2.16 24.36 -21.30
CA VAL A 280 -1.19 23.40 -21.83
C VAL A 280 0.14 23.41 -21.08
N SER A 281 0.57 24.57 -20.55
CA SER A 281 1.84 24.70 -19.81
C SER A 281 1.86 23.97 -18.46
N PHE A 282 0.70 23.73 -17.84
CA PHE A 282 0.61 23.19 -16.48
C PHE A 282 -0.14 21.85 -16.37
N VAL A 283 -0.66 21.31 -17.48
CA VAL A 283 -1.05 19.89 -17.54
C VAL A 283 0.19 19.05 -17.85
N LEU A 284 0.67 18.31 -16.85
CA LEU A 284 1.79 17.39 -17.02
C LEU A 284 1.44 16.23 -17.96
N LYS A 285 2.39 15.84 -18.81
CA LYS A 285 2.27 14.63 -19.64
C LYS A 285 2.54 13.39 -18.80
N LYS A 286 1.58 12.49 -18.66
CA LYS A 286 1.70 11.26 -17.86
C LYS A 286 2.89 10.41 -18.31
N ASP A 287 3.06 10.23 -19.62
CA ASP A 287 4.18 9.47 -20.20
C ASP A 287 5.56 10.10 -19.93
N HIS A 288 5.61 11.42 -19.71
CA HIS A 288 6.86 12.07 -19.33
C HIS A 288 7.20 11.77 -17.87
N VAL A 289 6.22 11.88 -16.98
CA VAL A 289 6.38 11.55 -15.55
C VAL A 289 6.69 10.06 -15.36
N ASP A 290 6.08 9.18 -16.15
CA ASP A 290 6.39 7.74 -16.16
C ASP A 290 7.86 7.47 -16.49
N ARG A 291 8.40 8.12 -17.53
CA ARG A 291 9.82 7.99 -17.88
C ARG A 291 10.74 8.56 -16.80
N GLN A 292 10.36 9.67 -16.17
CA GLN A 292 11.11 10.23 -15.03
C GLN A 292 11.13 9.26 -13.85
N LEU A 293 9.99 8.65 -13.51
CA LEU A 293 9.90 7.68 -12.43
C LEU A 293 10.78 6.45 -12.72
N LYS A 294 10.77 5.92 -13.94
CA LYS A 294 11.64 4.80 -14.36
C LYS A 294 13.12 5.15 -14.19
N ASP A 295 13.53 6.34 -14.63
CA ASP A 295 14.92 6.80 -14.49
C ASP A 295 15.32 6.97 -13.02
N ILE A 296 14.53 7.69 -12.23
CA ILE A 296 14.83 7.97 -10.82
C ILE A 296 14.79 6.69 -9.99
N SER A 297 13.82 5.79 -10.22
CA SER A 297 13.74 4.52 -9.48
C SER A 297 14.91 3.60 -9.76
N SER A 298 15.47 3.62 -10.98
CA SER A 298 16.69 2.88 -11.30
C SER A 298 17.94 3.45 -10.62
N LYS A 299 17.99 4.77 -10.38
CA LYS A 299 19.13 5.46 -9.76
C LYS A 299 19.10 5.41 -8.23
N TYR A 300 17.91 5.50 -7.63
CA TYR A 300 17.72 5.60 -6.18
C TYR A 300 16.98 4.39 -5.61
N VAL A 301 17.45 3.19 -5.94
CA VAL A 301 16.77 1.91 -5.70
C VAL A 301 16.24 1.76 -4.26
N PHE A 302 17.05 2.11 -3.25
CA PHE A 302 16.68 1.93 -1.84
C PHE A 302 15.39 2.67 -1.44
N LYS A 303 15.10 3.83 -2.02
CA LYS A 303 13.85 4.58 -1.77
C LYS A 303 12.61 3.81 -2.23
N TYR A 304 12.76 2.99 -3.26
CA TYR A 304 11.66 2.30 -3.95
C TYR A 304 11.53 0.82 -3.58
N LEU A 305 12.43 0.29 -2.74
CA LEU A 305 12.38 -1.06 -2.19
C LEU A 305 11.55 -1.17 -0.90
N VAL A 306 11.12 -0.05 -0.34
CA VAL A 306 10.39 0.00 0.94
C VAL A 306 8.95 0.46 0.73
N THR A 307 8.08 0.03 1.64
CA THR A 307 6.69 0.48 1.71
C THR A 307 6.62 1.98 1.98
N ASN A 308 5.74 2.67 1.26
CA ASN A 308 5.48 4.09 1.40
C ASN A 308 4.14 4.31 2.10
N THR A 309 4.09 5.28 3.01
CA THR A 309 2.89 5.62 3.77
C THR A 309 2.62 7.12 3.68
N VAL A 310 1.37 7.47 3.35
CA VAL A 310 0.85 8.84 3.41
C VAL A 310 0.15 9.01 4.75
N ILE A 311 0.61 9.97 5.54
CA ILE A 311 0.08 10.25 6.89
C ILE A 311 -1.00 11.35 6.81
N SER A 312 -2.10 11.17 7.53
CA SER A 312 -3.18 12.16 7.65
C SER A 312 -2.81 13.31 8.60
N GLU A 313 -3.57 14.41 8.61
CA GLU A 313 -3.42 15.49 9.61
C GLU A 313 -3.60 15.02 11.06
N PHE A 314 -4.29 13.90 11.26
CA PHE A 314 -4.55 13.30 12.57
C PHE A 314 -3.49 12.25 12.94
N ASN A 315 -2.38 12.21 12.19
CA ASN A 315 -1.25 11.32 12.42
C ASN A 315 -1.58 9.82 12.34
N TYR A 316 -2.48 9.41 11.46
CA TYR A 316 -2.67 8.00 11.12
C TYR A 316 -2.46 7.75 9.62
N PRO A 317 -2.12 6.52 9.20
CA PRO A 317 -1.95 6.20 7.78
C PRO A 317 -3.23 6.42 6.95
N ALA A 318 -3.21 7.38 6.04
CA ALA A 318 -4.31 7.66 5.11
C ALA A 318 -4.27 6.75 3.86
N ALA A 319 -3.06 6.38 3.44
CA ALA A 319 -2.79 5.44 2.36
C ALA A 319 -1.42 4.77 2.56
N GLN A 320 -1.31 3.52 2.13
CA GLN A 320 -0.05 2.78 2.11
C GLN A 320 0.09 2.05 0.78
N PHE A 321 1.32 1.91 0.29
CA PHE A 321 1.62 1.14 -0.91
C PHE A 321 3.02 0.57 -0.87
N GLY A 322 3.16 -0.63 -1.44
CA GLY A 322 4.35 -1.44 -1.37
C GLY A 322 5.51 -0.90 -2.22
N PRO A 323 6.57 -1.71 -2.33
CA PRO A 323 7.70 -1.43 -3.20
C PRO A 323 7.28 -1.24 -4.66
N ILE A 324 8.12 -0.56 -5.45
CA ILE A 324 7.74 -0.12 -6.81
C ILE A 324 7.43 -1.27 -7.78
N ASN A 325 8.01 -2.45 -7.58
CA ASN A 325 7.72 -3.64 -8.37
C ASN A 325 6.34 -4.26 -8.09
N GLU A 326 5.76 -3.96 -6.93
CA GLU A 326 4.44 -4.43 -6.51
C GLU A 326 3.35 -3.38 -6.81
N ASP A 327 3.63 -2.09 -6.59
CA ASP A 327 2.64 -1.01 -6.64
C ASP A 327 3.03 0.19 -7.53
N TYR A 328 3.49 -0.08 -8.76
CA TYR A 328 4.01 0.96 -9.68
C TYR A 328 3.07 2.16 -9.89
N ASP A 329 1.77 1.91 -10.09
CA ASP A 329 0.80 2.97 -10.37
C ASP A 329 0.68 4.00 -9.23
N ARG A 330 0.83 3.55 -7.98
CA ARG A 330 0.78 4.43 -6.80
C ARG A 330 2.05 5.27 -6.67
N HIS A 331 3.21 4.70 -7.02
CA HIS A 331 4.46 5.46 -7.16
C HIS A 331 4.36 6.51 -8.27
N LEU A 332 3.77 6.16 -9.42
CA LEU A 332 3.52 7.11 -10.51
C LEU A 332 2.62 8.26 -10.06
N LEU A 333 1.56 7.96 -9.32
CA LEU A 333 0.66 8.96 -8.76
C LEU A 333 1.39 9.90 -7.80
N GLN A 334 2.15 9.35 -6.85
CA GLN A 334 2.93 10.15 -5.90
C GLN A 334 3.95 11.03 -6.62
N HIS A 335 4.68 10.50 -7.60
CA HIS A 335 5.68 11.26 -8.35
C HIS A 335 5.03 12.36 -9.20
N PHE A 336 3.88 12.09 -9.81
CA PHE A 336 3.10 13.10 -10.52
C PHE A 336 2.66 14.22 -9.57
N SER A 337 2.17 13.89 -8.37
CA SER A 337 1.81 14.86 -7.32
C SER A 337 2.99 15.75 -6.92
N GLN A 338 4.18 15.15 -6.72
CA GLN A 338 5.42 15.89 -6.42
C GLN A 338 5.77 16.89 -7.53
N ASN A 339 5.68 16.48 -8.78
CA ASN A 339 5.94 17.36 -9.92
C ASN A 339 4.95 18.55 -9.97
N LEU A 340 3.70 18.35 -9.57
CA LEU A 340 2.74 19.45 -9.44
C LEU A 340 3.13 20.45 -8.35
N HIS A 341 3.70 20.00 -7.23
CA HIS A 341 4.25 20.90 -6.22
C HIS A 341 5.44 21.70 -6.75
N PHE A 342 6.35 21.06 -7.50
CA PHE A 342 7.49 21.77 -8.12
C PHE A 342 7.05 22.81 -9.15
N GLN A 343 5.92 22.60 -9.84
CA GLN A 343 5.34 23.58 -10.76
C GLN A 343 4.58 24.72 -10.07
N SER A 344 4.32 24.66 -8.76
CA SER A 344 3.47 25.62 -8.06
C SER A 344 3.98 27.08 -8.11
N PRO A 345 5.29 27.37 -7.96
CA PRO A 345 5.80 28.74 -8.08
C PRO A 345 5.57 29.34 -9.47
N PHE A 346 5.79 28.56 -10.53
CA PHE A 346 5.59 29.00 -11.91
C PHE A 346 4.12 29.29 -12.21
N LEU A 347 3.20 28.47 -11.65
CA LEU A 347 1.77 28.70 -11.79
C LEU A 347 1.34 29.97 -11.05
N LYS A 348 1.86 30.19 -9.84
CA LYS A 348 1.64 31.43 -9.09
C LYS A 348 2.07 32.65 -9.92
N TRP A 349 3.31 32.68 -10.41
CA TRP A 349 3.78 33.81 -11.22
C TRP A 349 2.95 34.03 -12.49
N SER A 350 2.43 32.95 -13.08
CA SER A 350 1.54 33.05 -14.23
C SER A 350 0.21 33.70 -13.86
N PHE A 351 -0.38 33.35 -12.71
CA PHE A 351 -1.61 33.98 -12.24
C PHE A 351 -1.40 35.40 -11.73
N ASP A 352 -0.29 35.68 -11.05
CA ASP A 352 0.10 37.05 -10.67
C ASP A 352 0.19 37.95 -11.91
N GLU A 353 0.70 37.43 -13.02
CA GLU A 353 0.73 38.19 -14.28
C GLU A 353 -0.65 38.26 -14.93
N PHE A 354 -1.42 37.17 -14.91
CA PHE A 354 -2.78 37.11 -15.46
C PHE A 354 -3.72 38.13 -14.82
N THR A 355 -3.73 38.24 -13.49
CA THR A 355 -4.65 39.11 -12.75
C THR A 355 -4.35 40.60 -12.92
N LYS A 356 -3.12 40.97 -13.34
CA LYS A 356 -2.76 42.35 -13.70
C LYS A 356 -3.41 42.83 -14.99
N HIS A 357 -3.66 41.91 -15.93
CA HIS A 357 -4.07 42.26 -17.30
C HIS A 357 -5.53 41.93 -17.61
N TYR A 358 -6.16 41.05 -16.82
CA TYR A 358 -7.54 40.59 -17.05
C TYR A 358 -8.40 40.74 -15.80
N THR A 359 -9.70 40.94 -15.99
CA THR A 359 -10.68 41.05 -14.89
C THR A 359 -11.48 39.74 -14.71
N PRO A 360 -12.13 39.56 -13.54
CA PRO A 360 -13.07 38.46 -13.33
C PRO A 360 -14.17 38.38 -14.41
N GLU A 361 -14.66 39.51 -14.90
CA GLU A 361 -15.67 39.57 -15.96
C GLU A 361 -15.12 39.06 -17.29
N ASN A 362 -13.89 39.46 -17.66
CA ASN A 362 -13.26 38.94 -18.88
C ASN A 362 -13.12 37.42 -18.84
N LEU A 363 -12.74 36.87 -17.68
CA LEU A 363 -12.63 35.43 -17.52
C LEU A 363 -14.00 34.75 -17.49
N TYR A 364 -15.01 35.32 -16.85
CA TYR A 364 -16.38 34.79 -16.87
C TYR A 364 -16.91 34.64 -18.30
N ASP A 365 -16.75 35.68 -19.13
CA ASP A 365 -17.18 35.65 -20.52
C ASP A 365 -16.50 34.50 -21.27
N GLU A 366 -15.19 34.29 -21.04
CA GLU A 366 -14.46 33.18 -21.65
C GLU A 366 -14.91 31.80 -21.10
N LEU A 367 -15.16 31.66 -19.79
CA LEU A 367 -15.66 30.42 -19.18
C LEU A 367 -16.98 29.98 -19.81
N THR A 368 -17.90 30.91 -20.03
CA THR A 368 -19.26 30.59 -20.51
C THR A 368 -19.36 30.19 -21.98
N HIS A 369 -18.26 30.31 -22.75
CA HIS A 369 -18.18 29.64 -24.06
C HIS A 369 -18.15 28.11 -23.92
N SER A 370 -17.76 27.60 -22.76
CA SER A 370 -17.79 26.17 -22.47
C SER A 370 -19.17 25.75 -21.95
N PRO A 371 -19.78 24.70 -22.52
CA PRO A 371 -21.15 24.33 -22.21
C PRO A 371 -21.33 23.69 -20.83
N VAL A 372 -20.24 23.42 -20.10
CA VAL A 372 -20.29 22.90 -18.73
C VAL A 372 -20.52 23.99 -17.70
N PHE A 373 -20.33 25.27 -18.07
CA PHE A 373 -20.63 26.42 -17.22
C PHE A 373 -21.95 27.04 -17.66
N LYS A 374 -22.96 27.02 -16.77
CA LYS A 374 -24.30 27.48 -17.11
C LYS A 374 -24.41 28.99 -16.90
N SER A 375 -25.10 29.69 -17.79
CA SER A 375 -25.32 31.14 -17.68
C SER A 375 -26.14 31.51 -16.44
N GLU A 376 -27.01 30.62 -15.96
CA GLU A 376 -27.78 30.78 -14.72
C GLU A 376 -26.90 30.86 -13.47
N ASP A 377 -25.69 30.28 -13.50
CA ASP A 377 -24.73 30.30 -12.40
C ASP A 377 -23.87 31.57 -12.39
N ARG A 378 -24.21 32.60 -13.20
CA ARG A 378 -23.43 33.84 -13.34
C ARG A 378 -22.99 34.43 -12.01
N SER A 379 -23.93 34.61 -11.08
CA SER A 379 -23.62 35.22 -9.79
C SER A 379 -22.66 34.37 -8.96
N TYR A 380 -22.77 33.05 -9.04
CA TYR A 380 -21.90 32.12 -8.32
C TYR A 380 -20.49 32.15 -8.92
N ILE A 381 -20.38 32.06 -10.24
CA ILE A 381 -19.10 32.04 -10.95
C ILE A 381 -18.36 33.36 -10.74
N LEU A 382 -19.00 34.51 -11.00
CA LEU A 382 -18.35 35.82 -10.79
C LEU A 382 -17.92 36.03 -9.35
N LYS A 383 -18.77 35.67 -8.37
CA LYS A 383 -18.39 35.77 -6.96
C LYS A 383 -17.18 34.91 -6.62
N THR A 384 -17.12 33.71 -7.19
CA THR A 384 -15.96 32.81 -7.06
C THR A 384 -14.72 33.48 -7.64
N LEU A 385 -14.77 33.92 -8.90
CA LEU A 385 -13.63 34.57 -9.57
C LEU A 385 -13.15 35.83 -8.83
N GLU A 386 -14.05 36.71 -8.38
CA GLU A 386 -13.69 37.91 -7.61
C GLU A 386 -12.91 37.60 -6.33
N LEU A 387 -13.19 36.47 -5.66
CA LEU A 387 -12.46 36.07 -4.45
C LEU A 387 -11.00 35.73 -4.78
N PHE A 388 -10.74 35.14 -5.95
CA PHE A 388 -9.38 34.86 -6.40
C PHE A 388 -8.59 36.16 -6.62
N TRP A 389 -9.20 37.18 -7.25
CA TRP A 389 -8.55 38.48 -7.47
C TRP A 389 -8.34 39.31 -6.19
N LYS A 390 -9.05 38.98 -5.11
CA LYS A 390 -8.97 39.65 -3.81
C LYS A 390 -8.14 38.87 -2.79
N ASP A 391 -7.38 37.87 -3.23
CA ASP A 391 -6.59 36.95 -2.39
C ASP A 391 -7.43 36.23 -1.32
N GLY A 392 -8.74 36.08 -1.56
CA GLY A 392 -9.69 35.38 -0.69
C GLY A 392 -9.66 33.86 -0.89
N PHE A 393 -8.46 33.26 -0.84
CA PHE A 393 -8.20 31.89 -1.29
C PHE A 393 -9.04 30.82 -0.58
N LEU A 394 -9.21 30.92 0.75
CA LEU A 394 -10.10 30.01 1.47
C LEU A 394 -11.51 29.97 0.87
N SER A 395 -12.11 31.15 0.70
CA SER A 395 -13.48 31.25 0.18
C SER A 395 -13.54 30.87 -1.30
N PHE A 396 -12.53 31.24 -2.09
CA PHE A 396 -12.40 30.80 -3.47
C PHE A 396 -12.39 29.27 -3.56
N ASN A 397 -11.53 28.59 -2.79
CA ASN A 397 -11.39 27.14 -2.80
C ASN A 397 -12.70 26.42 -2.43
N HIS A 398 -13.43 26.95 -1.43
CA HIS A 398 -14.71 26.39 -0.99
C HIS A 398 -15.83 26.52 -2.04
N LEU A 399 -15.76 27.52 -2.92
CA LEU A 399 -16.72 27.69 -4.01
C LEU A 399 -16.27 27.01 -5.32
N ALA A 400 -14.96 27.00 -5.59
CA ALA A 400 -14.41 26.41 -6.80
C ALA A 400 -14.57 24.88 -6.83
N ILE A 401 -14.41 24.18 -5.70
CA ILE A 401 -14.54 22.71 -5.65
C ILE A 401 -15.95 22.24 -6.07
N PRO A 402 -17.06 22.74 -5.47
CA PRO A 402 -18.41 22.41 -5.93
C PRO A 402 -18.66 22.79 -7.39
N LEU A 403 -18.17 23.95 -7.84
CA LEU A 403 -18.32 24.40 -9.23
C LEU A 403 -17.63 23.44 -10.23
N ILE A 404 -16.42 22.98 -9.90
CA ILE A 404 -15.70 21.99 -10.69
C ILE A 404 -16.45 20.65 -10.72
N GLU A 405 -16.98 20.20 -9.57
CA GLU A 405 -17.76 18.95 -9.51
C GLU A 405 -19.05 19.04 -10.34
N ASP A 406 -19.78 20.17 -10.27
CA ASP A 406 -20.98 20.40 -11.11
C ASP A 406 -20.62 20.43 -12.60
N ALA A 407 -19.53 21.11 -12.99
CA ALA A 407 -19.08 21.16 -14.38
C ALA A 407 -18.71 19.76 -14.92
N ILE A 408 -17.99 18.94 -14.14
CA ILE A 408 -17.67 17.54 -14.52
C ILE A 408 -18.93 16.68 -14.59
N ARG A 409 -19.90 16.88 -13.69
CA ARG A 409 -21.20 16.19 -13.71
C ARG A 409 -22.02 16.60 -14.93
N GLY A 410 -22.04 17.88 -15.27
CA GLY A 410 -22.63 18.41 -16.50
C GLY A 410 -22.00 17.79 -17.74
N LEU A 411 -20.67 17.69 -17.78
CA LEU A 411 -19.93 17.04 -18.86
C LEU A 411 -20.35 15.57 -19.05
N CYS A 412 -20.53 14.82 -17.96
CA CYS A 412 -21.02 13.44 -17.99
C CYS A 412 -22.43 13.36 -18.60
N LYS A 413 -23.37 14.20 -18.11
CA LYS A 413 -24.76 14.24 -18.61
C LYS A 413 -24.81 14.55 -20.10
N MET A 414 -24.07 15.57 -20.54
CA MET A 414 -23.95 15.94 -21.96
C MET A 414 -23.35 14.83 -22.83
N SER A 415 -22.51 13.98 -22.23
CA SER A 415 -21.87 12.85 -22.92
C SER A 415 -22.67 11.54 -22.83
N GLY A 416 -23.88 11.57 -22.28
CA GLY A 416 -24.74 10.39 -22.12
C GLY A 416 -24.31 9.43 -21.03
N ILE A 417 -23.45 9.86 -20.10
CA ILE A 417 -22.95 9.04 -18.99
C ILE A 417 -23.83 9.29 -17.77
N SER A 418 -24.41 8.22 -17.21
CA SER A 418 -25.22 8.30 -16.00
C SER A 418 -24.41 8.84 -14.83
N THR A 419 -24.96 9.85 -14.14
CA THR A 419 -24.38 10.46 -12.94
C THR A 419 -24.94 9.89 -11.64
N ILE A 420 -25.85 8.92 -11.72
CA ILE A 420 -26.51 8.30 -10.57
C ILE A 420 -26.27 6.78 -10.54
N LYS A 421 -26.43 6.17 -9.37
CA LYS A 421 -26.38 4.71 -9.15
C LYS A 421 -27.48 4.27 -8.18
N PRO A 422 -28.03 3.06 -8.32
CA PRO A 422 -29.05 2.58 -7.38
C PRO A 422 -28.49 2.51 -5.96
N ASN A 423 -29.33 2.78 -4.97
CA ASN A 423 -28.99 2.69 -3.55
C ASN A 423 -29.78 1.59 -2.82
N GLU A 424 -29.40 1.29 -1.57
CA GLU A 424 -30.01 0.20 -0.78
C GLU A 424 -31.47 0.50 -0.38
N ASP A 425 -31.88 1.78 -0.40
CA ASP A 425 -33.23 2.23 -0.06
C ASP A 425 -34.23 2.16 -1.24
N GLY A 426 -33.82 1.59 -2.38
CA GLY A 426 -34.67 1.47 -3.58
C GLY A 426 -34.78 2.74 -4.43
N GLY A 427 -33.92 3.72 -4.19
CA GLY A 427 -33.76 4.95 -4.98
C GLY A 427 -32.42 5.00 -5.71
N TYR A 428 -31.88 6.22 -5.85
CA TYR A 428 -30.59 6.45 -6.51
C TYR A 428 -29.73 7.46 -5.72
N ASP A 429 -28.44 7.19 -5.62
CA ASP A 429 -27.43 8.11 -5.14
C ASP A 429 -26.70 8.78 -6.31
N GLU A 430 -26.24 10.00 -6.10
CA GLU A 430 -25.29 10.64 -7.01
C GLU A 430 -23.95 9.91 -6.97
N LYS A 431 -23.36 9.64 -8.14
CA LYS A 431 -22.01 9.11 -8.25
C LYS A 431 -21.01 10.11 -7.67
N SER A 432 -19.99 9.59 -6.98
CA SER A 432 -18.89 10.38 -6.46
C SER A 432 -18.07 11.01 -7.59
N LEU A 433 -17.37 12.12 -7.30
CA LEU A 433 -16.48 12.75 -8.28
C LEU A 433 -15.41 11.79 -8.80
N TYR A 434 -14.92 10.87 -7.97
CA TYR A 434 -13.98 9.83 -8.40
C TYR A 434 -14.58 8.95 -9.51
N GLU A 435 -15.81 8.47 -9.32
CA GLU A 435 -16.54 7.67 -10.32
C GLU A 435 -16.79 8.45 -11.62
N LEU A 436 -17.06 9.76 -11.51
CA LEU A 436 -17.27 10.61 -12.69
C LEU A 436 -15.98 10.83 -13.48
N ILE A 437 -14.86 11.14 -12.82
CA ILE A 437 -13.55 11.32 -13.48
C ILE A 437 -13.15 10.00 -14.17
N LYS A 438 -13.33 8.86 -13.48
CA LYS A 438 -12.99 7.52 -13.99
C LYS A 438 -13.98 6.93 -15.00
N SER A 439 -15.03 7.66 -15.36
CA SER A 439 -15.97 7.22 -16.40
C SER A 439 -15.39 7.24 -17.82
N GLY A 440 -14.18 7.78 -18.01
CA GLY A 440 -13.54 7.97 -19.31
C GLY A 440 -14.04 9.21 -20.07
N VAL A 441 -14.97 9.98 -19.50
CA VAL A 441 -15.52 11.19 -20.15
C VAL A 441 -14.43 12.23 -20.45
N VAL A 442 -13.54 12.46 -19.48
CA VAL A 442 -12.47 13.46 -19.60
C VAL A 442 -11.50 13.02 -20.69
N LYS A 443 -11.11 11.74 -20.70
CA LYS A 443 -10.27 11.16 -21.75
C LYS A 443 -10.87 11.32 -23.14
N LYS A 444 -12.19 11.09 -23.28
CA LYS A 444 -12.90 11.24 -24.55
C LYS A 444 -12.95 12.70 -25.02
N VAL A 445 -13.30 13.64 -24.14
CA VAL A 445 -13.56 15.04 -24.51
C VAL A 445 -12.27 15.78 -24.87
N PHE A 446 -11.19 15.55 -24.13
CA PHE A 446 -9.89 16.18 -24.36
C PHE A 446 -9.01 15.43 -25.37
N SER A 447 -9.54 14.36 -25.98
CA SER A 447 -8.93 13.59 -27.08
C SER A 447 -7.44 13.27 -26.82
N THR A 448 -6.52 13.80 -27.62
CA THR A 448 -5.07 13.53 -27.53
C THR A 448 -4.44 13.90 -26.19
N LYS A 449 -5.04 14.83 -25.44
CA LYS A 449 -4.59 15.23 -24.09
C LYS A 449 -5.43 14.63 -22.97
N GLY A 450 -6.43 13.81 -23.31
CA GLY A 450 -7.44 13.39 -22.36
C GLY A 450 -6.91 12.51 -21.23
N GLU A 451 -5.91 11.68 -21.50
CA GLU A 451 -5.28 10.88 -20.44
C GLU A 451 -4.51 11.76 -19.44
N ASP A 452 -3.78 12.76 -19.94
CA ASP A 452 -3.05 13.71 -19.09
C ASP A 452 -4.01 14.52 -18.20
N VAL A 453 -5.11 15.02 -18.77
CA VAL A 453 -6.10 15.82 -18.04
C VAL A 453 -6.89 14.98 -17.04
N GLU A 454 -7.32 13.77 -17.41
CA GLU A 454 -8.02 12.87 -16.48
C GLU A 454 -7.13 12.51 -15.29
N TYR A 455 -5.85 12.20 -15.55
CA TYR A 455 -4.89 11.88 -14.51
C TYR A 455 -4.62 13.08 -13.59
N TYR A 456 -4.45 14.27 -14.19
CA TYR A 456 -4.30 15.52 -13.46
C TYR A 456 -5.48 15.80 -12.51
N PHE A 457 -6.71 15.68 -13.00
CA PHE A 457 -7.92 15.86 -12.18
C PHE A 457 -8.01 14.81 -11.07
N HIS A 458 -7.69 13.55 -11.38
CA HIS A 458 -7.70 12.48 -10.38
C HIS A 458 -6.71 12.76 -9.24
N VAL A 459 -5.46 13.12 -9.56
CA VAL A 459 -4.40 13.44 -8.60
C VAL A 459 -4.81 14.61 -7.71
N LEU A 460 -5.34 15.69 -8.29
CA LEU A 460 -5.70 16.89 -7.54
C LEU A 460 -6.96 16.69 -6.69
N LEU A 461 -8.03 16.15 -7.27
CA LEU A 461 -9.35 16.22 -6.65
C LEU A 461 -9.69 15.02 -5.76
N THR A 462 -9.25 13.81 -6.12
CA THR A 462 -9.87 12.58 -5.58
C THR A 462 -8.91 11.53 -5.01
N SER A 463 -7.62 11.59 -5.35
CA SER A 463 -6.64 10.62 -4.86
C SER A 463 -6.09 10.99 -3.48
N ARG A 464 -6.16 10.05 -2.52
CA ARG A 464 -5.54 10.17 -1.18
C ARG A 464 -4.01 10.22 -1.21
N ILE A 465 -3.38 9.73 -2.28
CA ILE A 465 -1.93 9.81 -2.50
C ILE A 465 -1.54 11.13 -3.17
N GLY A 466 -2.51 11.75 -3.88
CA GLY A 466 -2.39 13.09 -4.44
C GLY A 466 -2.83 14.17 -3.45
N TRP A 467 -3.42 15.25 -3.95
CA TRP A 467 -3.81 16.41 -3.13
C TRP A 467 -5.16 16.20 -2.44
N ASN A 468 -6.00 15.31 -3.01
CA ASN A 468 -7.28 14.89 -2.42
C ASN A 468 -8.27 16.04 -2.12
N LEU A 469 -8.20 17.14 -2.86
CA LEU A 469 -8.82 18.43 -2.50
C LEU A 469 -10.33 18.33 -2.25
N ARG A 470 -11.07 17.58 -3.08
CA ARG A 470 -12.52 17.45 -2.92
C ARG A 470 -12.89 16.73 -1.64
N ASN A 471 -12.14 15.68 -1.28
CA ASN A 471 -12.40 14.92 -0.05
C ASN A 471 -11.96 15.70 1.19
N ASN A 472 -10.85 16.45 1.10
CA ASN A 472 -10.42 17.37 2.15
C ASN A 472 -11.54 18.39 2.45
N PHE A 473 -12.10 19.01 1.42
CA PHE A 473 -13.26 19.91 1.54
C PHE A 473 -14.50 19.20 2.11
N ALA A 474 -14.97 18.13 1.47
CA ALA A 474 -16.25 17.51 1.80
C ALA A 474 -16.29 16.81 3.16
N HIS A 475 -15.16 16.27 3.61
CA HIS A 475 -15.05 15.59 4.91
C HIS A 475 -14.47 16.48 6.00
N GLY A 476 -14.12 17.74 5.68
CA GLY A 476 -13.48 18.66 6.62
C GLY A 476 -12.12 18.17 7.10
N ILE A 477 -11.36 17.54 6.21
CA ILE A 477 -10.01 17.02 6.47
C ILE A 477 -8.99 17.98 5.86
N ASN A 478 -7.82 18.13 6.47
CA ASN A 478 -6.73 19.01 6.03
C ASN A 478 -7.18 20.45 5.82
N LYS A 479 -8.05 20.98 6.71
CA LYS A 479 -8.71 22.29 6.51
C LYS A 479 -7.74 23.44 6.25
N ASN A 480 -6.58 23.42 6.92
CA ASN A 480 -5.56 24.44 6.76
C ASN A 480 -4.96 24.48 5.34
N SER A 481 -4.94 23.34 4.63
CA SER A 481 -4.47 23.31 3.24
C SER A 481 -5.41 24.04 2.28
N LEU A 482 -6.68 24.25 2.65
CA LEU A 482 -7.65 24.94 1.80
C LEU A 482 -7.53 26.46 1.86
N ASP A 483 -6.68 27.03 2.71
CA ASP A 483 -6.34 28.46 2.69
C ASP A 483 -5.11 28.76 1.81
N ASP A 484 -4.43 27.72 1.33
CA ASP A 484 -3.21 27.85 0.54
C ASP A 484 -3.50 28.39 -0.88
N GLU A 485 -2.78 29.45 -1.25
CA GLU A 485 -2.81 30.04 -2.58
C GLU A 485 -2.45 29.04 -3.68
N HIS A 486 -1.54 28.10 -3.44
CA HIS A 486 -1.17 27.08 -4.41
C HIS A 486 -2.36 26.15 -4.73
N VAL A 487 -3.24 25.90 -3.76
CA VAL A 487 -4.49 25.17 -3.98
C VAL A 487 -5.45 26.00 -4.83
N ALA A 488 -5.59 27.30 -4.54
CA ALA A 488 -6.41 28.20 -5.35
C ALA A 488 -5.94 28.28 -6.79
N ASN A 489 -4.64 28.44 -7.01
CA ASN A 489 -4.04 28.44 -8.33
C ASN A 489 -4.37 27.13 -9.10
N ARG A 490 -4.29 25.95 -8.46
CA ARG A 490 -4.62 24.68 -9.12
C ARG A 490 -6.11 24.54 -9.43
N LEU A 491 -7.00 24.97 -8.53
CA LEU A 491 -8.44 24.93 -8.77
C LEU A 491 -8.85 25.91 -9.87
N MET A 492 -8.26 27.12 -9.90
CA MET A 492 -8.43 28.06 -11.01
C MET A 492 -7.95 27.43 -12.33
N HIS A 493 -6.79 26.77 -12.32
CA HIS A 493 -6.28 26.07 -13.49
C HIS A 493 -7.21 24.93 -13.98
N ILE A 494 -7.88 24.20 -13.08
CA ILE A 494 -8.90 23.21 -13.47
C ILE A 494 -10.11 23.90 -14.13
N LEU A 495 -10.58 25.03 -13.59
CA LEU A 495 -11.66 25.80 -14.23
C LEU A 495 -11.28 26.23 -15.65
N LEU A 496 -10.02 26.67 -15.85
CA LEU A 496 -9.48 26.99 -17.17
C LEU A 496 -9.40 25.77 -18.09
N CYS A 497 -9.05 24.58 -17.58
CA CYS A 497 -9.09 23.35 -18.39
C CYS A 497 -10.51 23.06 -18.87
N LEU A 498 -11.49 23.11 -17.96
CA LEU A 498 -12.91 22.89 -18.28
C LEU A 498 -13.48 23.97 -19.21
N SER A 499 -12.92 25.18 -19.18
CA SER A 499 -13.32 26.27 -20.06
C SER A 499 -12.92 26.06 -21.50
N GLN A 500 -12.06 25.08 -21.82
CA GLN A 500 -11.67 24.78 -23.20
C GLN A 500 -12.63 23.83 -23.92
N ILE A 501 -13.62 23.28 -23.22
CA ILE A 501 -14.60 22.37 -23.81
C ILE A 501 -15.54 23.18 -24.71
N ARG A 502 -15.86 22.66 -25.90
CA ARG A 502 -16.80 23.26 -26.84
C ARG A 502 -17.79 22.20 -27.31
N LYS A 503 -19.01 22.60 -27.67
CA LYS A 503 -19.95 21.70 -28.38
C LYS A 503 -19.40 21.47 -29.78
N LYS A 504 -19.48 20.23 -30.26
CA LYS A 504 -19.20 19.92 -31.67
C LYS A 504 -20.40 20.40 -32.49
N ASP A 505 -20.18 21.28 -33.46
CA ASP A 505 -21.25 21.73 -34.36
C ASP A 505 -21.70 20.56 -35.27
N GLU A 506 -23.01 20.31 -35.32
CA GLU A 506 -23.60 19.20 -36.08
C GLU A 506 -23.41 19.31 -37.62
N GLN A 507 -22.93 20.45 -38.13
CA GLN A 507 -22.75 20.66 -39.58
C GLN A 507 -21.53 19.95 -40.18
N GLU A 508 -20.51 19.59 -39.39
CA GLU A 508 -19.33 18.88 -39.91
C GLU A 508 -19.60 17.42 -40.28
N ASN A 509 -20.68 16.81 -39.79
CA ASN A 509 -21.02 15.40 -40.11
C ASN A 509 -21.81 15.23 -41.42
N LYS A 510 -22.05 16.29 -42.20
CA LYS A 510 -22.70 16.20 -43.53
C LYS A 510 -21.72 16.31 -44.71
N ILE A 511 -20.43 16.52 -44.45
CA ILE A 511 -19.38 16.59 -45.48
C ILE A 511 -18.19 15.70 -45.10
N THR A 512 -18.48 14.43 -44.85
CA THR A 512 -17.58 13.26 -44.95
C THR A 512 -18.48 12.05 -45.10
#